data_AF-A0A6B3GWH1-F1
#
_entry.id   AF-A0A6B3GWH1-F1
#
_cell.length_a   1.000
_cell.length_b   1.000
_cell.length_c   1.000
_cell.angle_alpha   90.00
_cell.angle_beta   90.00
_cell.angle_gamma   90.00
#
_symmetry.space_group_name_H-M   'P 1'
#
loop_
_entity.id
_entity.type
_entity.pdbx_description
1 polymer ?
#
loop_
_entity_poly.entity_id
_entity_poly.type
_entity_poly.pdbx_seq_one_letter_code
_entity_poly.pdbx_strand_id
1 'polypeptide(L)' 'GDWHVRVERIVADAEGRQAAARTGFTVTGEQEGEPDEELDAIHFFTFDEQGLITGVTDFWPESYEPPAGREHLVERY' A
#
# COMPACT_ATOMS: atom_id res chain seq x y z
N GLY A 1 3.00 -14.10 12.64
CA GLY A 1 3.93 -14.00 11.51
C GLY A 1 4.69 -12.71 11.69
N ASP A 2 5.83 -12.58 11.04
CA ASP A 2 6.76 -11.47 11.28
C ASP A 2 6.30 -10.15 10.61
N TRP A 3 5.07 -10.14 10.09
CA TRP A 3 4.43 -8.97 9.53
C TRP A 3 2.90 -9.05 9.69
N HIS A 4 2.27 -7.88 9.76
CA HIS A 4 0.82 -7.68 9.76
C HIS A 4 0.41 -6.76 8.61
N VAL A 5 -0.76 -7.00 8.02
CA VAL A 5 -1.33 -6.17 6.95
C VAL A 5 -2.70 -5.67 7.33
N ARG A 6 -2.92 -4.39 7.06
CA ARG A 6 -4.22 -3.74 7.15
C ARG A 6 -4.61 -3.18 5.79
N VAL A 7 -5.77 -3.57 5.30
CA VAL A 7 -6.36 -2.93 4.10
C VAL A 7 -6.88 -1.56 4.49
N GLU A 8 -6.40 -0.53 3.80
CA GLU A 8 -6.83 0.85 4.01
C GLU A 8 -7.90 1.28 3.02
N ARG A 9 -7.77 0.84 1.76
CA ARG A 9 -8.69 1.18 0.70
C ARG A 9 -8.70 0.11 -0.37
N ILE A 10 -9.87 -0.16 -0.92
CA ILE A 10 -10.04 -0.93 -2.16
C ILE A 10 -10.82 -0.07 -3.15
N VAL A 11 -10.38 -0.10 -4.40
CA VAL A 11 -11.09 0.46 -5.56
C VAL A 11 -11.19 -0.63 -6.60
N ALA A 12 -12.38 -0.91 -7.09
CA ALA A 12 -12.61 -1.85 -8.19
C ALA A 12 -13.22 -1.09 -9.37
N ASP A 13 -12.85 -1.48 -10.59
CA ASP A 13 -13.56 -1.00 -11.77
C ASP A 13 -14.98 -1.56 -11.82
N ALA A 14 -15.86 -0.90 -12.57
CA ALA A 14 -17.26 -1.32 -12.67
C ALA A 14 -17.43 -2.64 -13.43
N GLU A 15 -16.47 -2.99 -14.30
CA GLU A 15 -16.48 -4.20 -15.11
C GLU A 15 -15.92 -5.42 -14.37
N GLY A 16 -15.34 -5.24 -13.18
CA GLY A 16 -14.76 -6.31 -12.36
C GLY A 16 -13.46 -6.91 -12.94
N ARG A 17 -12.80 -6.20 -13.85
CA ARG A 17 -11.59 -6.67 -14.55
C ARG A 17 -10.32 -6.20 -13.88
N GLN A 18 -10.41 -5.12 -13.09
CA GLN A 18 -9.26 -4.52 -12.42
C GLN A 18 -9.65 -4.04 -11.02
N ALA A 19 -8.71 -4.15 -10.09
CA ALA A 19 -8.83 -3.56 -8.76
C ALA A 19 -7.49 -3.01 -8.29
N ALA A 20 -7.55 -2.03 -7.39
CA ALA A 20 -6.41 -1.53 -6.66
C ALA A 20 -6.69 -1.60 -5.16
N ALA A 21 -5.70 -2.02 -4.38
CA ALA A 21 -5.75 -1.97 -2.92
C ALA A 21 -4.58 -1.16 -2.38
N ARG A 22 -4.85 -0.26 -1.42
CA ARG A 22 -3.83 0.33 -0.56
C ARG A 22 -3.84 -0.39 0.78
N THR A 23 -2.67 -0.72 1.26
CA THR A 23 -2.44 -1.49 2.48
C THR A 23 -1.33 -0.85 3.30
N GLY A 24 -1.49 -0.88 4.62
CA GLY A 24 -0.42 -0.63 5.58
C GLY A 24 0.16 -1.95 6.06
N PHE A 25 1.49 -2.03 6.12
CA PHE A 25 2.26 -3.17 6.60
C PHE A 25 3.03 -2.78 7.86
N THR A 26 2.90 -3.58 8.91
CA THR A 26 3.78 -3.53 10.08
C THR A 26 4.70 -4.74 10.02
N VAL A 27 6.00 -4.53 9.88
CA VAL A 27 7.02 -5.59 9.88
C VAL A 27 7.71 -5.57 11.24
N THR A 28 7.69 -6.69 11.96
CA THR A 28 8.30 -6.78 13.28
C THR A 28 9.83 -6.78 13.16
N GLY A 29 10.50 -5.98 13.99
CA GLY A 29 11.97 -5.96 14.04
C GLY A 29 12.57 -7.34 14.28
N GLU A 30 13.69 -7.64 13.63
CA GLU A 30 14.29 -8.99 13.66
C GLU A 30 14.99 -9.29 14.99
N GLN A 31 15.42 -8.24 15.70
CA GLN A 31 16.13 -8.34 16.98
C GLN A 31 15.35 -7.72 18.14
N GLU A 32 15.59 -8.25 19.35
CA GLU A 32 15.00 -7.72 20.57
C GLU A 32 15.42 -6.25 20.79
N GLY A 33 14.44 -5.35 20.71
CA GLY A 33 14.65 -3.91 20.84
C GLY A 33 14.73 -3.13 19.53
N GLU A 34 14.72 -3.80 18.37
CA GLU A 34 14.49 -3.11 17.09
C GLU A 34 13.02 -2.67 16.97
N PRO A 35 12.75 -1.44 16.52
CA PRO A 35 11.38 -0.98 16.32
C PRO A 35 10.76 -1.66 15.12
N ASP A 36 9.44 -1.83 15.16
CA ASP A 36 8.67 -2.28 14.01
C ASP A 36 8.75 -1.24 12.87
N GLU A 37 8.82 -1.73 11.63
CA GLU A 37 8.81 -0.90 10.44
C GLU A 37 7.40 -0.80 9.87
N GLU A 38 6.95 0.43 9.60
CA GLU A 38 5.66 0.72 8.96
C GLU A 38 5.88 1.05 7.49
N LEU A 39 5.21 0.31 6.61
CA LEU A 39 5.32 0.44 5.16
C LEU A 39 3.94 0.64 4.52
N ASP A 40 3.90 1.42 3.44
CA ASP A 40 2.75 1.54 2.56
C ASP A 40 2.93 0.63 1.34
N ALA A 41 1.84 0.02 0.87
CA ALA A 41 1.84 -0.69 -0.40
C ALA A 41 0.59 -0.38 -1.22
N ILE A 42 0.77 -0.41 -2.54
CA ILE A 42 -0.31 -0.28 -3.52
C ILE A 42 -0.24 -1.47 -4.46
N HIS A 43 -1.31 -2.26 -4.46
CA HIS A 43 -1.43 -3.48 -5.24
C HIS A 43 -2.44 -3.27 -6.36
N PHE A 44 -2.07 -3.55 -7.60
CA PHE A 44 -2.99 -3.61 -8.73
C PHE A 44 -3.25 -5.06 -9.13
N PHE A 45 -4.52 -5.41 -9.25
CA PHE A 45 -4.99 -6.74 -9.62
C PHE A 45 -5.66 -6.71 -10.99
N THR A 46 -5.41 -7.73 -11.80
CA THR A 46 -6.19 -8.02 -13.00
C THR A 46 -6.91 -9.35 -12.84
N PHE A 47 -8.12 -9.45 -13.36
CA PHE A 47 -8.96 -10.64 -13.24
C PHE A 47 -9.33 -11.23 -14.61
N ASP A 48 -9.47 -12.56 -14.69
CA ASP A 48 -10.05 -13.21 -15.86
C ASP A 48 -11.59 -13.07 -15.93
N GLU A 49 -12.22 -13.73 -16.89
CA GLU A 49 -13.67 -13.71 -17.06
C GLU A 49 -14.41 -14.46 -15.93
N GLN A 50 -13.72 -15.30 -15.18
CA GLN A 50 -14.25 -16.03 -14.03
C GLN A 50 -14.03 -15.28 -12.71
N GLY A 51 -13.40 -14.10 -12.75
CA GLY A 51 -13.09 -13.29 -11.57
C GLY A 51 -11.88 -13.80 -10.78
N LEU A 52 -11.04 -14.65 -11.36
CA LEU A 52 -9.81 -15.10 -10.73
C LEU A 52 -8.67 -14.13 -11.00
N ILE A 53 -7.82 -13.90 -9.99
CA ILE A 53 -6.64 -13.06 -10.14
C ILE A 53 -5.70 -13.69 -11.16
N THR A 54 -5.36 -12.94 -12.20
CA THR A 54 -4.42 -13.33 -13.26
C THR A 54 -3.13 -12.52 -13.25
N GLY A 55 -3.12 -11.39 -12.54
CA GLY A 55 -1.97 -10.52 -12.45
C GLY A 55 -2.00 -9.70 -11.17
N VAL A 56 -0.81 -9.48 -10.61
CA VAL A 56 -0.58 -8.62 -9.46
C VAL A 56 0.61 -7.72 -9.80
N THR A 57 0.48 -6.42 -9.61
CA THR A 57 1.57 -5.45 -9.74
C THR A 57 1.65 -4.65 -8.45
N ASP A 58 2.79 -4.74 -7.77
CA ASP A 58 2.98 -4.15 -6.46
C ASP A 58 3.91 -2.94 -6.51
N PHE A 59 3.54 -1.90 -5.78
CA PHE A 59 4.34 -0.72 -5.55
C PHE A 59 4.55 -0.53 -4.05
N TRP A 60 5.81 -0.29 -3.66
CA TRP A 60 6.25 -0.10 -2.28
C TRP A 60 6.91 1.27 -2.16
N PRO A 61 6.12 2.35 -2.08
CA PRO A 61 6.66 3.70 -1.98
C PRO A 61 7.37 3.91 -0.63
N GLU A 62 8.57 4.45 -0.70
CA GLU A 62 9.26 4.95 0.49
C GLU A 62 8.75 6.36 0.84
N SER A 63 8.69 6.65 2.15
CA SER A 63 8.43 8.00 2.63
C SER A 63 9.52 8.96 2.16
N TYR A 64 9.14 10.18 1.80
CA TYR A 64 10.09 11.21 1.36
C TYR A 64 9.75 12.56 1.97
N GLU A 65 10.76 13.40 2.19
CA GLU A 65 10.53 14.76 2.65
C GLU A 65 9.89 15.60 1.52
N PRO A 66 8.73 16.24 1.77
CA PRO A 66 8.12 17.15 0.82
C PRO A 66 9.10 18.24 0.33
N PRO A 67 9.17 18.51 -0.98
CA PRO A 67 9.92 19.66 -1.48
C PRO A 67 9.43 20.98 -0.89
N ALA A 68 10.36 21.91 -0.67
CA ALA A 68 10.08 23.24 -0.14
C ALA A 68 9.26 24.12 -1.11
N GLY A 69 8.67 25.19 -0.61
CA GLY A 69 7.95 26.22 -1.38
C GLY A 69 6.45 25.98 -1.53
N ARG A 70 5.93 24.86 -1.01
CA ARG A 70 4.50 24.50 -1.01
C ARG A 70 3.86 24.50 0.38
N GLU A 71 4.56 24.97 1.39
CA GLU A 71 4.13 24.94 2.80
C GLU A 71 2.81 25.68 3.01
N HIS A 72 2.56 26.72 2.22
CA HIS A 72 1.35 27.53 2.29
C HIS A 72 0.12 26.90 1.60
N LEU A 73 0.29 25.77 0.91
CA LEU A 73 -0.79 25.08 0.15
C LEU A 73 -1.12 23.70 0.72
N VAL A 74 -0.36 23.22 1.70
CA VAL A 74 -0.50 21.86 2.24
C VAL A 74 -0.72 21.92 3.74
N GLU A 75 -1.51 20.98 4.24
CA GLU A 75 -1.62 20.67 5.67
C GLU A 75 -0.75 19.44 5.97
N ARG A 76 -0.05 19.45 7.10
CA ARG A 76 0.69 18.29 7.61
C ARG A 76 -0.09 17.71 8.79
N TYR A 77 -0.35 16.40 8.76
CA TYR A 77 -1.10 15.62 9.76
C TYR A 77 -0.31 14.41 10.22
#